data_AF-A0A9P6AZA7-F1
#
_entry.id   AF-A0A9P6AZA7-F1
#
_cell.length_a   1.000
_cell.length_b   1.000
_cell.length_c   1.000
_cell.angle_alpha   90.00
_cell.angle_beta   90.00
_cell.angle_gamma   90.00
#
_symmetry.space_group_name_H-M   'P 1'
#
loop_
_entity.id
_entity.type
_entity.pdbx_description
1 polymer ?
#
loop_
_entity_poly.entity_id
_entity_poly.type
_entity_poly.pdbx_seq_one_letter_code
_entity_poly.pdbx_strand_id
1 'polypeptide(L)'
;MFAFYPSHNPLYGDPYAVALAQAHGQMRAQKRERRLAEIRRREEEARCRIRHEQPILDYFAFAFPRPSEALRDDWDPWRSHPSFSPKLRCSSPQRRPTKLNHENVTREPQEGITRRPSTPGLIEIPVREFSIEFPTKTRAVDPEAYAVAASKIQAAWRARSHRIHALEQITSIHADFSSLRELFTFPHHLDFDRHSSLAAGEPASPYILLYSSQNVSLHSHLHMLDILLTRLDAVQSFGDAKVRHARKQTASAIESYARELEERIQREQDTAQSVSSDERAVESELTEGGNSDEDEWIDVEDPPLGIWSLRPFVDVRAT
;
A
#
# COMPACT_ATOMS: atom_id res chain seq x y z
N MET A 1 -50.72 71.96 2.82
CA MET A 1 -51.35 71.20 1.71
C MET A 1 -50.44 70.01 1.40
N PHE A 2 -50.77 68.83 1.92
CA PHE A 2 -50.03 67.60 1.64
C PHE A 2 -50.68 66.91 0.44
N ALA A 3 -49.95 66.81 -0.66
CA ALA A 3 -50.39 66.08 -1.84
C ALA A 3 -50.35 64.58 -1.53
N PHE A 4 -51.53 63.97 -1.43
CA PHE A 4 -51.70 62.52 -1.36
C PHE A 4 -51.38 61.93 -2.74
N TYR A 5 -50.21 61.33 -2.90
CA TYR A 5 -49.94 60.49 -4.07
C TYR A 5 -50.63 59.14 -3.84
N PRO A 6 -51.53 58.70 -4.73
CA PRO A 6 -52.11 57.37 -4.65
C PRO A 6 -51.00 56.34 -4.78
N SER A 7 -50.82 55.50 -3.76
CA SER A 7 -49.94 54.35 -3.82
C SER A 7 -50.44 53.43 -4.93
N HIS A 8 -49.75 53.40 -6.07
CA HIS A 8 -50.00 52.42 -7.10
C HIS A 8 -49.82 51.02 -6.49
N ASN A 9 -50.95 50.31 -6.39
CA ASN A 9 -51.02 48.96 -5.88
C ASN A 9 -50.26 48.06 -6.89
N PRO A 10 -49.13 47.42 -6.53
CA PRO A 10 -48.32 46.61 -7.45
C PRO A 10 -48.94 45.22 -7.67
N LEU A 11 -50.28 45.13 -7.72
CA LEU A 11 -51.02 43.89 -7.90
C LEU A 11 -51.12 43.44 -9.37
N TYR A 12 -50.61 44.24 -10.31
CA TYR A 12 -50.32 43.78 -11.65
C TYR A 12 -48.85 43.41 -11.71
N GLY A 13 -48.56 42.11 -11.53
CA GLY A 13 -47.24 41.56 -11.82
C GLY A 13 -46.84 41.97 -13.23
N ASP A 14 -45.76 42.74 -13.33
CA ASP A 14 -45.21 43.16 -14.60
C ASP A 14 -45.01 41.90 -15.49
N PRO A 15 -45.74 41.77 -16.61
CA PRO A 15 -45.64 40.58 -17.46
C PRO A 15 -44.20 40.39 -17.97
N TYR A 16 -43.41 41.47 -18.03
CA TYR A 16 -41.99 41.41 -18.36
C TYR A 16 -41.15 40.76 -17.25
N ALA A 17 -41.49 40.97 -15.98
CA ALA A 17 -40.78 40.36 -14.85
C ALA A 17 -40.97 38.83 -14.82
N VAL A 18 -42.17 38.34 -15.16
CA VAL A 18 -42.45 36.90 -15.25
C VAL A 18 -41.68 36.26 -16.42
N ALA A 19 -41.69 36.90 -17.60
CA ALA A 19 -40.93 36.43 -18.76
C ALA A 19 -39.42 36.39 -18.49
N LEU A 20 -38.87 37.40 -17.82
CA LEU A 20 -37.45 37.45 -17.46
C LEU A 20 -37.07 36.34 -16.45
N ALA A 21 -37.92 36.09 -15.45
CA ALA A 21 -37.72 35.01 -14.49
C ALA A 21 -37.73 33.63 -15.17
N GLN A 22 -38.64 33.43 -16.13
CA GLN A 22 -38.69 32.21 -16.95
C GLN A 22 -37.43 32.05 -17.79
N ALA A 23 -36.96 33.10 -18.46
CA ALA A 23 -35.73 33.07 -19.26
C ALA A 23 -34.49 32.74 -18.39
N HIS A 24 -34.38 33.33 -17.19
CA HIS A 24 -33.31 33.00 -16.24
C HIS A 24 -33.41 31.55 -15.74
N GLY A 25 -34.62 31.04 -15.52
CA GLY A 25 -34.87 29.64 -15.17
C GLY A 25 -34.36 28.68 -16.25
N GLN A 26 -34.70 28.95 -17.52
CA GLN A 26 -34.25 28.17 -18.67
C GLN A 26 -32.73 28.21 -18.83
N MET A 27 -32.10 29.38 -18.68
CA MET A 27 -30.65 29.51 -18.76
C MET A 27 -29.93 28.70 -17.67
N ARG A 28 -30.47 28.69 -16.44
CA ARG A 28 -29.94 27.88 -15.33
C ARG A 28 -30.09 26.38 -15.59
N ALA A 29 -31.22 25.95 -16.14
CA ALA A 29 -31.45 24.56 -16.53
C ALA A 29 -30.46 24.11 -17.61
N GLN A 30 -30.29 24.90 -18.67
CA GLN A 30 -29.34 24.62 -19.75
C GLN A 30 -27.89 24.56 -19.24
N LYS A 31 -27.52 25.43 -18.30
CA LYS A 31 -26.18 25.41 -17.66
C LYS A 31 -25.97 24.16 -16.81
N ARG A 32 -27.01 23.65 -16.14
CA ARG A 32 -26.96 22.37 -15.40
C ARG A 32 -26.79 21.20 -16.35
N GLU A 33 -27.53 21.16 -17.44
CA GLU A 33 -27.40 20.10 -18.46
C GLU A 33 -25.99 20.07 -19.09
N ARG A 34 -25.43 21.24 -19.44
CA ARG A 34 -24.04 21.32 -19.94
C ARG A 34 -23.03 20.77 -18.94
N ARG A 35 -23.18 21.08 -17.65
CA ARG A 35 -22.29 20.54 -16.59
C ARG A 35 -22.43 19.03 -16.46
N LEU A 36 -23.64 18.49 -16.53
CA LEU A 36 -23.86 17.04 -16.47
C LEU A 36 -23.27 16.33 -17.70
N ALA A 37 -23.40 16.92 -18.88
CA ALA A 37 -22.78 16.39 -20.10
C ALA A 37 -21.24 16.40 -20.02
N GLU A 38 -20.64 17.46 -19.46
CA GLU A 38 -19.18 17.51 -19.24
C GLU A 38 -18.70 16.45 -18.25
N ILE A 39 -19.45 16.22 -17.16
CA ILE A 39 -19.13 15.17 -16.19
C ILE A 39 -19.18 13.79 -16.85
N ARG A 40 -20.24 13.49 -17.60
CA ARG A 40 -20.35 12.22 -18.35
C ARG A 40 -19.21 12.03 -19.33
N ARG A 41 -18.82 13.09 -20.07
CA ARG A 41 -17.69 13.03 -21.00
C ARG A 41 -16.37 12.70 -20.28
N ARG A 42 -16.12 13.32 -19.12
CA ARG A 42 -14.92 13.02 -18.31
C ARG A 42 -14.93 11.60 -17.76
N GLU A 43 -16.10 11.09 -17.35
CA GLU A 43 -16.23 9.70 -16.89
C GLU A 43 -15.96 8.70 -18.03
N GLU A 44 -16.46 8.97 -19.24
CA GLU A 44 -16.19 8.15 -20.42
C GLU A 44 -14.70 8.21 -20.83
N GLU A 45 -14.10 9.39 -20.86
CA GLU A 45 -12.66 9.56 -21.12
C GLU A 45 -11.81 8.80 -20.09
N ALA A 46 -12.17 8.87 -18.80
CA ALA A 46 -11.49 8.12 -17.75
C ALA A 46 -11.64 6.60 -17.92
N ARG A 47 -12.83 6.11 -18.29
CA ARG A 47 -13.06 4.70 -18.60
C ARG A 47 -12.24 4.23 -19.81
N CYS A 48 -12.13 5.05 -20.86
CA CYS A 48 -11.30 4.75 -22.02
C CYS A 48 -9.81 4.67 -21.67
N ARG A 49 -9.30 5.56 -20.80
CA ARG A 49 -7.91 5.48 -20.30
C ARG A 49 -7.64 4.19 -19.54
N ILE A 50 -8.51 3.85 -18.58
CA ILE A 50 -8.38 2.62 -17.80
C ILE A 50 -8.33 1.40 -18.74
N ARG A 51 -9.21 1.34 -19.75
CA ARG A 51 -9.22 0.22 -20.71
C ARG A 51 -7.93 0.13 -21.53
N HIS A 52 -7.31 1.27 -21.87
CA HIS A 52 -6.07 1.28 -22.65
C HIS A 52 -4.84 0.88 -21.82
N GLU A 53 -4.86 1.13 -20.51
CA GLU A 53 -3.76 0.81 -19.59
C GLU A 53 -3.82 -0.62 -19.00
N GLN A 54 -4.91 -1.36 -19.22
CA GLN A 54 -5.07 -2.74 -18.71
C GLN A 54 -4.17 -3.84 -19.31
N PRO A 55 -3.66 -3.79 -20.57
CA PRO A 55 -2.94 -4.95 -21.12
C PRO A 55 -1.59 -5.23 -20.43
N ILE A 56 -1.08 -4.31 -19.60
CA ILE A 56 0.16 -4.52 -18.82
C ILE A 56 -0.13 -5.25 -17.49
N LEU A 57 -1.33 -5.08 -16.91
CA LEU A 57 -1.69 -5.66 -15.61
C LEU A 57 -2.22 -7.10 -15.71
N ASP A 58 -2.86 -7.46 -16.83
CA ASP A 58 -3.34 -8.82 -17.06
C ASP A 58 -2.20 -9.84 -17.19
N TYR A 59 -1.01 -9.42 -17.63
CA TYR A 59 0.19 -10.29 -17.67
C TYR A 59 0.65 -10.70 -16.26
N PHE A 60 0.53 -9.81 -15.28
CA PHE A 60 0.91 -10.10 -13.88
C PHE A 60 -0.15 -10.92 -13.12
N ALA A 61 -1.44 -10.77 -13.46
CA ALA A 61 -2.52 -11.53 -12.84
C ALA A 61 -2.48 -13.04 -13.17
N PHE A 62 -1.84 -13.44 -14.28
CA PHE A 62 -1.71 -14.85 -14.67
C PHE A 62 -0.53 -15.56 -13.99
N ALA A 63 0.54 -14.83 -13.63
CA ALA A 63 1.75 -15.42 -13.06
C ALA A 63 1.66 -15.73 -11.55
N PHE A 64 0.80 -15.02 -10.82
CA PHE A 64 0.55 -15.26 -9.40
C PHE A 64 -0.95 -15.41 -9.17
N PRO A 65 -1.48 -16.65 -9.09
CA PRO A 65 -2.86 -16.84 -8.65
C PRO A 65 -3.00 -16.14 -7.30
N ARG A 66 -3.89 -15.14 -7.24
CA ARG A 66 -4.19 -14.43 -5.98
C ARG A 66 -4.38 -15.49 -4.89
N PRO A 67 -3.69 -15.40 -3.74
CA PRO A 67 -3.93 -16.31 -2.63
C PRO A 67 -5.43 -16.26 -2.35
N SER A 68 -6.05 -17.44 -2.46
CA SER A 68 -7.50 -17.64 -2.58
C SER A 68 -8.30 -16.71 -1.68
N GLU A 69 -9.31 -16.05 -2.26
CA GLU A 69 -10.35 -15.27 -1.59
C GLU A 69 -11.08 -16.02 -0.45
N ALA A 70 -10.87 -17.33 -0.31
CA ALA A 70 -11.37 -18.16 0.77
C ALA A 70 -10.94 -17.73 2.18
N LEU A 71 -9.98 -16.81 2.33
CA LEU A 71 -9.56 -16.26 3.63
C LEU A 71 -9.86 -14.77 3.82
N ARG A 72 -10.73 -14.17 2.99
CA ARG A 72 -11.16 -12.76 3.16
C ARG A 72 -12.63 -12.59 3.56
N ASP A 73 -13.47 -13.61 3.40
CA ASP A 73 -14.90 -13.50 3.74
C ASP A 73 -15.23 -13.61 5.24
N ASP A 74 -14.26 -13.95 6.10
CA ASP A 74 -14.49 -14.13 7.54
C ASP A 74 -13.88 -13.02 8.42
N TRP A 75 -13.23 -12.01 7.82
CA TRP A 75 -12.61 -10.90 8.57
C TRP A 75 -13.24 -9.54 8.23
N ASP A 76 -14.55 -9.46 8.42
CA ASP A 76 -15.26 -8.19 8.57
C ASP A 76 -15.32 -7.87 10.07
N PRO A 77 -14.37 -7.09 10.65
CA PRO A 77 -14.31 -6.84 12.10
C PRO A 77 -15.53 -6.09 12.63
N TRP A 78 -16.42 -5.62 11.75
CA TRP A 78 -17.69 -5.00 12.11
C TRP A 78 -18.89 -5.96 12.14
N ARG A 79 -18.78 -7.18 11.59
CA ARG A 79 -19.88 -8.18 11.59
C ARG A 79 -19.98 -9.05 12.83
N SER A 80 -18.96 -9.05 13.68
CA SER A 80 -18.92 -9.82 14.93
C SER A 80 -19.06 -8.95 16.17
N HIS A 81 -19.85 -7.88 16.10
CA HIS A 81 -20.41 -7.28 17.30
C HIS A 81 -21.71 -8.03 17.66
N PRO A 82 -21.79 -8.73 18.82
CA PRO A 82 -23.08 -9.17 19.31
C PRO A 82 -23.93 -7.92 19.52
N SER A 83 -25.02 -7.80 18.74
CA SER A 83 -26.12 -6.82 18.88
C SER A 83 -25.98 -5.89 20.09
N PHE A 84 -25.18 -4.83 19.94
CA PHE A 84 -25.02 -3.83 20.98
C PHE A 84 -26.26 -2.94 20.94
N SER A 85 -27.30 -3.40 21.63
CA SER A 85 -28.47 -2.61 21.95
C SER A 85 -28.01 -1.33 22.65
N PRO A 86 -28.38 -0.13 22.18
CA PRO A 86 -27.86 1.11 22.72
C PRO A 86 -28.54 1.39 24.07
N LYS A 87 -27.94 0.90 25.16
CA LYS A 87 -28.18 1.46 26.50
C LYS A 87 -27.10 2.49 26.78
N LEU A 88 -27.43 3.74 26.45
CA LEU A 88 -26.67 4.93 26.85
C LEU A 88 -26.52 4.95 28.38
N ARG A 89 -25.31 4.69 28.89
CA ARG A 89 -24.86 5.25 30.17
C ARG A 89 -23.41 5.69 30.04
N CYS A 90 -23.25 7.00 29.88
CA CYS A 90 -22.00 7.69 30.15
C CYS A 90 -21.65 7.54 31.64
N SER A 91 -20.44 7.10 31.95
CA SER A 91 -19.83 7.31 33.27
C SER A 91 -18.45 7.89 33.05
N SER A 92 -18.33 9.15 33.45
CA SER A 92 -17.12 9.97 33.50
C SER A 92 -16.17 9.48 34.61
N PRO A 93 -14.89 9.91 34.60
CA PRO A 93 -13.82 9.27 35.35
C PRO A 93 -13.68 9.84 36.76
N GLN A 94 -13.50 8.97 37.76
CA GLN A 94 -13.19 9.39 39.12
C GLN A 94 -11.74 9.05 39.47
N ARG A 95 -10.98 10.11 39.74
CA ARG A 95 -9.60 10.15 40.24
C ARG A 95 -9.35 9.08 41.32
N ARG A 96 -8.20 8.41 41.26
CA ARG A 96 -7.59 7.77 42.44
C ARG A 96 -6.25 8.43 42.78
N PRO A 97 -5.95 8.63 44.08
CA PRO A 97 -4.72 9.22 44.55
C PRO A 97 -3.57 8.21 44.62
N THR A 98 -2.37 8.77 44.55
CA THR A 98 -1.05 8.20 44.84
C THR A 98 -1.00 7.41 46.14
N LYS A 99 -0.38 6.21 46.08
CA LYS A 99 0.51 5.70 47.14
C LYS A 99 1.68 4.96 46.50
N LEU A 100 2.86 5.57 46.59
CA LEU A 100 4.14 4.87 46.65
C LEU A 100 4.14 3.99 47.91
N ASN A 101 4.52 2.71 47.80
CA ASN A 101 5.73 2.17 48.46
C ASN A 101 5.79 0.62 48.46
N HIS A 102 7.06 0.17 48.39
CA HIS A 102 7.67 -1.08 48.85
C HIS A 102 7.55 -2.39 48.05
N GLU A 103 8.70 -2.71 47.42
CA GLU A 103 9.58 -3.87 47.69
C GLU A 103 9.10 -5.31 47.48
N ASN A 104 9.85 -5.99 46.59
CA ASN A 104 10.36 -7.36 46.64
C ASN A 104 9.72 -8.34 47.64
N VAL A 105 9.02 -9.35 47.11
CA VAL A 105 9.04 -10.71 47.67
C VAL A 105 8.90 -11.75 46.55
N THR A 106 9.97 -12.51 46.35
CA THR A 106 10.00 -13.83 45.70
C THR A 106 9.14 -14.82 46.49
N ARG A 107 8.23 -15.56 45.84
CA ARG A 107 7.91 -16.95 46.24
C ARG A 107 7.08 -17.73 45.21
N GLU A 108 7.59 -18.95 45.04
CA GLU A 108 7.13 -20.21 44.47
C GLU A 108 5.62 -20.58 44.41
N PRO A 109 5.30 -21.66 43.65
CA PRO A 109 3.95 -22.06 43.28
C PRO A 109 3.27 -22.89 44.37
N GLN A 110 1.97 -22.68 44.55
CA GLN A 110 1.12 -23.66 45.23
C GLN A 110 -0.11 -24.01 44.40
N GLU A 111 -0.26 -25.33 44.29
CA GLU A 111 -1.32 -26.10 43.69
C GLU A 111 -2.66 -25.90 44.42
N GLY A 112 -3.74 -26.16 43.68
CA GLY A 112 -4.89 -26.90 44.20
C GLY A 112 -5.79 -26.21 45.22
N ILE A 113 -6.74 -25.38 44.75
CA ILE A 113 -8.03 -25.22 45.44
C ILE A 113 -9.17 -25.21 44.41
N THR A 114 -9.85 -26.35 44.32
CA THR A 114 -11.18 -26.51 43.74
C THR A 114 -12.18 -25.62 44.49
N ARG A 115 -12.62 -24.51 43.87
CA ARG A 115 -13.72 -23.68 44.39
C ARG A 115 -15.00 -23.92 43.59
N ARG A 116 -15.95 -24.52 44.30
CA ARG A 116 -17.40 -24.61 44.05
C ARG A 116 -17.97 -23.34 43.37
N PRO A 117 -18.88 -23.45 42.40
CA PRO A 117 -19.64 -22.31 41.90
C PRO A 117 -20.67 -21.87 42.94
N SER A 118 -20.35 -20.83 43.72
CA SER A 118 -21.36 -20.12 44.50
C SER A 118 -22.12 -19.18 43.58
N THR A 119 -23.41 -19.49 43.37
CA THR A 119 -24.41 -18.65 42.73
C THR A 119 -24.34 -17.24 43.33
N PRO A 120 -24.04 -16.18 42.55
CA PRO A 120 -24.09 -14.83 43.06
C PRO A 120 -25.55 -14.49 43.36
N GLY A 121 -25.83 -14.26 44.65
CA GLY A 121 -27.12 -13.77 45.11
C GLY A 121 -27.54 -12.56 44.30
N LEU A 122 -28.79 -12.60 43.83
CA LEU A 122 -29.49 -11.52 43.17
C LEU A 122 -29.54 -10.34 44.15
N ILE A 123 -28.55 -9.44 44.05
CA ILE A 123 -28.58 -8.16 44.76
C ILE A 123 -29.66 -7.35 44.06
N GLU A 124 -30.86 -7.32 44.64
CA GLU A 124 -31.92 -6.39 44.29
C GLU A 124 -31.41 -4.97 44.56
N ILE A 125 -30.82 -4.37 43.54
CA ILE A 125 -30.49 -2.95 43.56
C ILE A 125 -31.83 -2.23 43.54
N PRO A 126 -32.21 -1.48 44.61
CA PRO A 126 -33.45 -0.74 44.60
C PRO A 126 -33.40 0.23 43.43
N VAL A 127 -34.36 0.08 42.51
CA VAL A 127 -34.59 1.01 41.40
C VAL A 127 -35.06 2.32 42.02
N ARG A 128 -34.11 3.11 42.50
CA ARG A 128 -34.34 4.49 42.88
C ARG A 128 -34.65 5.21 41.57
N GLU A 129 -35.92 5.51 41.35
CA GLU A 129 -36.38 6.44 40.33
C GLU A 129 -35.71 7.78 40.59
N PHE A 130 -34.49 7.95 40.07
CA PHE A 130 -33.91 9.26 39.92
C PHE A 130 -34.73 9.92 38.82
N SER A 131 -35.72 10.71 39.21
CA SER A 131 -36.26 11.78 38.37
C SER A 131 -35.09 12.67 37.99
N ILE A 132 -34.47 12.36 36.84
CA ILE A 132 -33.51 13.24 36.20
C ILE A 132 -34.34 14.41 35.70
N GLU A 133 -34.51 15.41 36.55
CA GLU A 133 -34.96 16.72 36.14
C GLU A 133 -33.92 17.23 35.15
N PHE A 134 -34.17 17.02 33.85
CA PHE A 134 -33.35 17.61 32.82
C PHE A 134 -33.44 19.12 33.03
N PRO A 135 -32.35 19.81 33.40
CA PRO A 135 -32.42 21.24 33.61
C PRO A 135 -32.79 21.87 32.27
N THR A 136 -34.04 22.27 32.12
CA THR A 136 -34.62 22.94 30.93
C THR A 136 -34.10 24.36 30.76
N LYS A 137 -33.01 24.72 31.45
CA LYS A 137 -32.31 25.98 31.31
C LYS A 137 -31.54 25.96 29.99
N THR A 138 -32.27 26.11 28.88
CA THR A 138 -31.76 26.48 27.57
C THR A 138 -31.12 27.86 27.68
N ARG A 139 -29.90 27.89 28.21
CA ARG A 139 -29.01 29.04 28.07
C ARG A 139 -28.83 29.22 26.58
N ALA A 140 -29.25 30.37 26.04
CA ALA A 140 -29.08 30.69 24.63
C ALA A 140 -27.57 30.60 24.30
N VAL A 141 -27.17 29.49 23.69
CA VAL A 141 -25.80 29.28 23.25
C VAL A 141 -25.63 30.10 21.98
N ASP A 142 -24.62 30.96 21.98
CA ASP A 142 -24.22 31.73 20.82
C ASP A 142 -23.99 30.79 19.61
N PRO A 143 -24.72 30.98 18.49
CA PRO A 143 -24.60 30.11 17.32
C PRO A 143 -23.18 30.07 16.75
N GLU A 144 -22.40 31.14 16.90
CA GLU A 144 -21.01 31.19 16.43
C GLU A 144 -20.12 30.21 17.23
N ALA A 145 -20.27 30.19 18.56
CA ALA A 145 -19.55 29.26 19.42
C ALA A 145 -19.86 27.79 19.09
N TYR A 146 -21.11 27.48 18.71
CA TYR A 146 -21.50 26.15 18.27
C TYR A 146 -20.82 25.74 16.96
N ALA A 147 -20.75 26.64 15.97
CA ALA A 147 -20.09 26.37 14.70
C ALA A 147 -18.59 26.08 14.89
N VAL A 148 -17.91 26.85 15.74
CA VAL A 148 -16.50 26.62 16.09
C VAL A 148 -16.31 25.27 16.79
N ALA A 149 -17.16 24.92 17.74
CA ALA A 149 -17.10 23.64 18.44
C ALA A 149 -17.35 22.46 17.48
N ALA A 150 -18.37 22.56 16.63
CA ALA A 150 -18.67 21.54 15.62
C ALA A 150 -17.49 21.32 14.66
N SER A 151 -16.85 22.40 14.19
CA SER A 151 -15.67 22.31 13.33
C SER A 151 -14.51 21.57 14.02
N LYS A 152 -14.22 21.89 15.29
CA LYS A 152 -13.19 21.21 16.09
C LYS A 152 -13.48 19.72 16.28
N ILE A 153 -14.73 19.37 16.59
CA ILE A 153 -15.15 17.97 16.77
C ILE A 153 -14.97 17.19 15.47
N GLN A 154 -15.42 17.76 14.34
CA GLN A 154 -15.26 17.13 13.04
C GLN A 154 -13.78 16.98 12.64
N ALA A 155 -12.96 17.99 12.88
CA ALA A 155 -11.53 17.93 12.62
C ALA A 155 -10.84 16.82 13.43
N ALA A 156 -11.16 16.72 14.74
CA ALA A 156 -10.64 15.67 15.60
C ALA A 156 -11.09 14.26 15.15
N TRP A 157 -12.35 14.12 14.72
CA TRP A 157 -12.87 12.85 14.21
C TRP A 157 -12.18 12.44 12.91
N ARG A 158 -12.01 13.36 11.95
CA ARG A 158 -11.28 13.10 10.70
C ARG A 158 -9.84 12.69 10.99
N ALA A 159 -9.13 13.43 11.85
CA ALA A 159 -7.76 13.10 12.25
C ALA A 159 -7.66 11.69 12.86
N ARG A 160 -8.61 11.33 13.75
CA ARG A 160 -8.67 9.97 14.32
C ARG A 160 -8.94 8.92 13.25
N SER A 161 -9.89 9.16 12.34
CA SER A 161 -10.23 8.23 11.26
C SER A 161 -9.03 7.99 10.33
N HIS A 162 -8.33 9.06 9.93
CA HIS A 162 -7.13 8.95 9.10
C HIS A 162 -6.03 8.15 9.78
N ARG A 163 -5.80 8.37 11.08
CA ARG A 163 -4.83 7.61 11.86
C ARG A 163 -5.18 6.12 11.91
N ILE A 164 -6.43 5.77 12.21
CA ILE A 164 -6.85 4.37 12.32
C ILE A 164 -6.63 3.67 10.96
N HIS A 165 -7.12 4.28 9.89
CA HIS A 165 -6.97 3.74 8.54
C HIS A 165 -5.49 3.59 8.12
N ALA A 166 -4.64 4.58 8.43
CA ALA A 166 -3.21 4.48 8.15
C ALA A 166 -2.52 3.34 8.91
N LEU A 167 -2.88 3.13 10.19
CA LEU A 167 -2.35 2.02 10.98
C LEU A 167 -2.83 0.66 10.44
N GLU A 168 -4.10 0.55 10.07
CA GLU A 168 -4.66 -0.65 9.45
C GLU A 168 -3.93 -1.01 8.14
N GLN A 169 -3.66 -0.02 7.29
CA GLN A 169 -2.87 -0.21 6.07
C GLN A 169 -1.46 -0.72 6.36
N ILE A 170 -0.76 -0.11 7.33
CA ILE A 170 0.59 -0.55 7.73
C ILE A 170 0.53 -1.99 8.26
N THR A 171 -0.46 -2.34 9.08
CA THR A 171 -0.60 -3.71 9.60
C THR A 171 -0.90 -4.72 8.49
N SER A 172 -1.70 -4.35 7.49
CA SER A 172 -1.95 -5.18 6.31
C SER A 172 -0.68 -5.39 5.49
N ILE A 173 0.12 -4.34 5.26
CA ILE A 173 1.40 -4.45 4.53
C ILE A 173 2.37 -5.36 5.30
N HIS A 174 2.42 -5.25 6.62
CA HIS A 174 3.25 -6.13 7.44
C HIS A 174 2.81 -7.60 7.37
N ALA A 175 1.50 -7.86 7.32
CA ALA A 175 0.97 -9.21 7.13
C ALA A 175 1.29 -9.76 5.73
N ASP A 176 1.16 -8.94 4.69
CA ASP A 176 1.57 -9.28 3.32
C ASP A 176 3.07 -9.65 3.29
N PHE A 177 3.93 -8.84 3.92
CA PHE A 177 5.36 -9.11 4.04
C PHE A 177 5.65 -10.43 4.76
N SER A 178 4.98 -10.70 5.88
CA SER A 178 5.19 -11.92 6.67
C SER A 178 4.81 -13.16 5.85
N SER A 179 3.68 -13.11 5.14
CA SER A 179 3.23 -14.19 4.26
C SER A 179 4.20 -14.43 3.10
N LEU A 180 4.66 -13.34 2.46
CA LEU A 180 5.64 -13.40 1.37
C LEU A 180 6.96 -14.00 1.83
N ARG A 181 7.42 -13.69 3.05
CA ARG A 181 8.61 -14.27 3.64
C ARG A 181 8.45 -15.77 3.93
N GLU A 182 7.30 -16.19 4.46
CA GLU A 182 7.04 -17.61 4.77
C GLU A 182 6.91 -18.49 3.52
N LEU A 183 6.33 -17.95 2.45
CA LEU A 183 6.14 -18.67 1.19
C LEU A 183 7.43 -18.79 0.36
N PHE A 184 8.40 -17.93 0.60
CA PHE A 184 9.60 -17.88 -0.22
C PHE A 184 10.59 -18.98 0.13
N THR A 185 10.99 -19.74 -0.89
CA THR A 185 12.08 -20.71 -0.82
C THR A 185 13.21 -20.24 -1.73
N PHE A 186 14.41 -20.09 -1.16
CA PHE A 186 15.58 -19.66 -1.92
C PHE A 186 16.04 -20.78 -2.89
N PRO A 187 16.23 -20.48 -4.19
CA PRO A 187 16.70 -21.47 -5.16
C PRO A 187 18.07 -22.06 -4.80
N HIS A 188 18.27 -23.36 -5.07
CA HIS A 188 19.54 -24.03 -4.80
C HIS A 188 20.66 -23.64 -5.77
N HIS A 189 20.30 -23.21 -6.97
CA HIS A 189 21.23 -22.79 -8.01
C HIS A 189 20.77 -21.45 -8.56
N LEU A 190 21.73 -20.55 -8.76
CA LEU A 190 21.50 -19.25 -9.38
C LEU A 190 22.30 -19.17 -10.68
N ASP A 191 21.64 -18.75 -11.74
CA ASP A 191 22.27 -18.52 -13.03
C ASP A 191 22.84 -17.09 -13.08
N PHE A 192 24.13 -16.95 -13.37
CA PHE A 192 24.81 -15.66 -13.47
C PHE A 192 25.40 -15.45 -14.87
N ASP A 193 25.28 -14.23 -15.40
CA ASP A 193 25.89 -13.87 -16.69
C ASP A 193 27.37 -13.52 -16.50
N ARG A 194 28.23 -14.27 -17.19
CA ARG A 194 29.68 -14.05 -17.21
C ARG A 194 30.11 -13.06 -18.29
N HIS A 195 29.29 -12.83 -19.31
CA HIS A 195 29.71 -12.16 -20.54
C HIS A 195 29.46 -10.66 -20.52
N SER A 196 28.52 -10.18 -19.71
CA SER A 196 28.27 -8.74 -19.57
C SER A 196 29.44 -7.97 -18.94
N SER A 197 30.39 -8.65 -18.28
CA SER A 197 31.54 -8.01 -17.60
C SER A 197 32.78 -7.81 -18.49
N LEU A 198 32.82 -8.39 -19.69
CA LEU A 198 33.98 -8.33 -20.59
C LEU A 198 33.94 -7.16 -21.60
N ALA A 199 32.85 -6.40 -21.65
CA ALA A 199 32.59 -5.43 -22.73
C ALA A 199 33.32 -4.08 -22.61
N ALA A 200 34.01 -3.80 -21.52
CA ALA A 200 34.83 -2.60 -21.36
C ALA A 200 35.95 -2.92 -20.38
N GLY A 201 37.20 -2.52 -20.64
CA GLY A 201 38.39 -2.78 -19.82
C GLY A 201 38.39 -2.13 -18.43
N GLU A 202 37.24 -2.12 -17.77
CA GLU A 202 36.97 -1.76 -16.38
C GLU A 202 37.23 -2.98 -15.47
N PRO A 203 37.67 -2.75 -14.22
CA PRO A 203 37.96 -3.82 -13.27
C PRO A 203 36.74 -4.71 -13.06
N ALA A 204 36.96 -6.03 -13.18
CA ALA A 204 36.03 -7.15 -12.99
C ALA A 204 34.65 -6.76 -12.45
N SER A 205 33.74 -6.40 -13.36
CA SER A 205 32.36 -6.07 -12.99
C SER A 205 31.69 -7.29 -12.35
N PRO A 206 30.90 -7.12 -11.28
CA PRO A 206 30.20 -8.22 -10.62
C PRO A 206 29.30 -8.96 -11.63
N TYR A 207 29.40 -10.29 -11.65
CA TYR A 207 28.46 -11.17 -12.36
C TYR A 207 27.01 -10.73 -12.10
N ILE A 208 26.24 -10.54 -13.18
CA ILE A 208 24.85 -10.08 -13.07
C ILE A 208 23.94 -11.29 -12.98
N LEU A 209 22.97 -11.27 -12.06
CA LEU A 209 21.96 -12.32 -11.95
C LEU A 209 21.10 -12.36 -13.22
N LEU A 210 21.10 -13.49 -13.94
CA LEU A 210 20.36 -13.65 -15.19
C LEU A 210 18.84 -13.69 -14.94
N TYR A 211 18.05 -13.22 -15.90
CA TYR A 211 16.61 -13.47 -15.97
C TYR A 211 16.30 -14.87 -16.54
N SER A 212 16.91 -15.91 -15.95
CA SER A 212 16.65 -17.32 -16.27
C SER A 212 15.39 -17.81 -15.56
N SER A 213 14.74 -18.84 -16.11
CA SER A 213 13.60 -19.54 -15.51
C SER A 213 13.83 -19.97 -14.06
N GLN A 214 15.07 -20.31 -13.70
CA GLN A 214 15.44 -20.70 -12.33
C GLN A 214 15.45 -19.52 -11.36
N ASN A 215 15.81 -18.33 -11.84
CA ASN A 215 15.92 -17.11 -11.05
C ASN A 215 14.61 -16.30 -11.02
N VAL A 216 13.58 -16.70 -11.78
CA VAL A 216 12.30 -15.95 -11.86
C VAL A 216 11.66 -15.78 -10.49
N SER A 217 11.66 -16.83 -9.66
CA SER A 217 11.09 -16.77 -8.31
C SER A 217 11.80 -15.75 -7.42
N LEU A 218 13.12 -15.66 -7.52
CA LEU A 218 13.94 -14.71 -6.78
C LEU A 218 13.71 -13.27 -7.25
N HIS A 219 13.76 -13.03 -8.57
CA HIS A 219 13.50 -11.70 -9.14
C HIS A 219 12.10 -11.21 -8.81
N SER A 220 11.09 -12.07 -8.96
CA SER A 220 9.72 -11.72 -8.61
C SER A 220 9.58 -11.41 -7.13
N HIS A 221 10.29 -12.15 -6.27
CA HIS A 221 10.24 -11.93 -4.83
C HIS A 221 10.86 -10.59 -4.43
N LEU A 222 12.03 -10.25 -4.99
CA LEU A 222 12.66 -8.93 -4.82
C LEU A 222 11.74 -7.80 -5.31
N HIS A 223 11.14 -7.96 -6.49
CA HIS A 223 10.19 -6.99 -7.03
C HIS A 223 8.97 -6.81 -6.12
N MET A 224 8.46 -7.88 -5.52
CA MET A 224 7.34 -7.80 -4.58
C MET A 224 7.73 -7.08 -3.28
N LEU A 225 8.97 -7.21 -2.79
CA LEU A 225 9.47 -6.43 -1.65
C LEU A 225 9.49 -4.92 -1.98
N ASP A 226 9.94 -4.54 -3.18
CA ASP A 226 9.91 -3.15 -3.64
C ASP A 226 8.47 -2.62 -3.76
N ILE A 227 7.52 -3.43 -4.24
CA ILE A 227 6.10 -3.07 -4.25
C ILE A 227 5.59 -2.81 -2.83
N LEU A 228 5.99 -3.61 -1.83
CA LEU A 228 5.58 -3.39 -0.44
C LEU A 228 6.18 -2.10 0.13
N LEU A 229 7.44 -1.79 -0.17
CA LEU A 229 8.09 -0.53 0.24
C LEU A 229 7.40 0.69 -0.38
N THR A 230 7.14 0.66 -1.70
CA THR A 230 6.43 1.75 -2.38
C THR A 230 5.00 1.94 -1.87
N ARG A 231 4.27 0.85 -1.59
CA ARG A 231 2.94 0.88 -0.93
C ARG A 231 3.03 1.50 0.46
N LEU A 232 4.08 1.19 1.22
CA LEU A 232 4.28 1.69 2.58
C LEU A 232 4.60 3.20 2.58
N ASP A 233 5.37 3.68 1.61
CA ASP A 233 5.68 5.10 1.45
C ASP A 233 4.47 5.95 1.06
N ALA A 234 3.54 5.36 0.30
CA ALA A 234 2.27 6.00 -0.03
C ALA A 234 1.37 6.25 1.20
N VAL A 235 1.59 5.56 2.33
CA VAL A 235 0.79 5.74 3.55
C VAL A 235 1.13 7.09 4.21
N GLN A 236 0.16 8.00 4.19
CA GLN A 236 0.28 9.34 4.75
C GLN A 236 0.08 9.34 6.27
N SER A 237 0.99 9.99 7.01
CA SER A 237 0.93 10.04 8.48
C SER A 237 0.12 11.20 9.06
N PHE A 238 -0.18 12.24 8.28
CA PHE A 238 -0.83 13.48 8.74
C PHE A 238 -0.21 14.09 10.02
N GLY A 239 1.10 13.85 10.24
CA GLY A 239 1.84 14.32 11.41
C GLY A 239 1.75 13.41 12.64
N ASP A 240 0.97 12.32 12.63
CA ASP A 240 0.88 11.40 13.77
C ASP A 240 2.21 10.64 13.95
N ALA A 241 2.82 10.80 15.13
CA ALA A 241 4.10 10.17 15.47
C ALA A 241 4.01 8.64 15.49
N LYS A 242 2.87 8.06 15.90
CA LYS A 242 2.70 6.60 15.95
C LYS A 242 2.69 5.99 14.57
N VAL A 243 2.01 6.65 13.62
CA VAL A 243 1.97 6.19 12.21
C VAL A 243 3.37 6.26 11.61
N ARG A 244 4.11 7.36 11.81
CA ARG A 244 5.51 7.47 11.34
C ARG A 244 6.41 6.39 11.91
N HIS A 245 6.29 6.10 13.21
CA HIS A 245 7.09 5.06 13.87
C HIS A 245 6.77 3.67 13.33
N ALA A 246 5.48 3.32 13.24
CA ALA A 246 5.04 2.03 12.70
C ALA A 246 5.50 1.84 11.25
N ARG A 247 5.41 2.90 10.44
CA ARG A 247 5.91 2.91 9.06
C ARG A 247 7.42 2.64 9.01
N LYS A 248 8.21 3.38 9.80
CA LYS A 248 9.67 3.19 9.86
C LYS A 248 10.05 1.78 10.30
N GLN A 249 9.38 1.22 11.31
CA GLN A 249 9.64 -0.14 11.77
C GLN A 249 9.37 -1.18 10.69
N THR A 250 8.23 -1.04 10.00
CA THR A 250 7.85 -1.96 8.93
C THR A 250 8.81 -1.85 7.75
N ALA A 251 9.17 -0.63 7.33
CA ALA A 251 10.15 -0.40 6.26
C ALA A 251 11.51 -1.02 6.61
N SER A 252 12.00 -0.75 7.82
CA SER A 252 13.27 -1.30 8.30
C SER A 252 13.30 -2.82 8.30
N ALA A 253 12.19 -3.49 8.60
CA ALA A 253 12.10 -4.95 8.60
C ALA A 253 12.10 -5.52 7.17
N ILE A 254 11.45 -4.83 6.23
CA ILE A 254 11.44 -5.21 4.80
C ILE A 254 12.84 -4.99 4.20
N GLU A 255 13.45 -3.83 4.43
CA GLU A 255 14.80 -3.49 3.94
C GLU A 255 15.87 -4.41 4.52
N SER A 256 15.79 -4.76 5.81
CA SER A 256 16.76 -5.70 6.41
C SER A 256 16.69 -7.07 5.75
N TYR A 257 15.48 -7.55 5.47
CA TYR A 257 15.30 -8.82 4.79
C TYR A 257 15.71 -8.78 3.32
N ALA A 258 15.45 -7.69 2.61
CA ALA A 258 15.94 -7.49 1.25
C ALA A 258 17.47 -7.53 1.20
N ARG A 259 18.14 -6.85 2.15
CA ARG A 259 19.60 -6.90 2.29
C ARG A 259 20.12 -8.31 2.57
N GLU A 260 19.48 -9.07 3.46
CA GLU A 260 19.86 -10.46 3.74
C GLU A 260 19.81 -11.35 2.48
N LEU A 261 18.82 -11.12 1.60
CA LEU A 261 18.73 -11.80 0.31
C LEU A 261 19.83 -11.38 -0.65
N GLU A 262 20.09 -10.08 -0.79
CA GLU A 262 21.18 -9.54 -1.63
C GLU A 262 22.54 -10.07 -1.19
N GLU A 263 22.83 -10.09 0.12
CA GLU A 263 24.06 -10.66 0.67
C GLU A 263 24.19 -12.15 0.39
N ARG A 264 23.07 -12.88 0.33
CA ARG A 264 23.07 -14.30 -0.04
C ARG A 264 23.34 -14.49 -1.53
N ILE A 265 22.74 -13.67 -2.39
CA ILE A 265 23.00 -13.67 -3.83
C ILE A 265 24.49 -13.40 -4.08
N GLN A 266 25.05 -12.39 -3.41
CA GLN A 266 26.47 -12.05 -3.52
C GLN A 266 27.38 -13.21 -3.11
N ARG A 267 27.06 -13.94 -2.04
CA ARG A 267 27.84 -15.12 -1.62
C ARG A 267 27.84 -16.24 -2.67
N GLU A 268 26.69 -16.52 -3.28
CA GLU A 268 26.60 -17.50 -4.38
C GLU A 268 27.39 -17.03 -5.60
N GLN A 269 27.37 -15.72 -5.86
CA GLN A 269 28.11 -15.09 -6.94
C GLN A 269 29.63 -15.21 -6.74
N ASP A 270 30.13 -14.92 -5.53
CA ASP A 270 31.54 -15.04 -5.18
C ASP A 270 32.01 -16.50 -5.27
N THR A 271 31.14 -17.45 -4.89
CA THR A 271 31.40 -18.90 -5.01
C THR A 271 31.45 -19.33 -6.48
N ALA A 272 30.56 -18.82 -7.33
CA ALA A 272 30.59 -19.08 -8.77
C ALA A 272 31.85 -18.49 -9.44
N GLN A 273 32.38 -17.38 -8.92
CA GLN A 273 33.61 -16.75 -9.39
C GLN A 273 34.86 -17.56 -9.02
N SER A 274 34.96 -18.08 -7.80
CA SER A 274 36.12 -18.86 -7.37
C SER A 274 36.26 -20.16 -8.16
N VAL A 275 35.16 -20.90 -8.36
CA VAL A 275 35.15 -22.16 -9.14
C VAL A 275 35.64 -21.92 -10.58
N SER A 276 35.27 -20.78 -11.19
CA SER A 276 35.73 -20.47 -12.56
C SER A 276 37.22 -20.14 -12.67
N SER A 277 37.86 -19.71 -11.58
CA SER A 277 39.29 -19.37 -11.58
C SER A 277 40.16 -20.63 -11.47
N ASP A 278 39.72 -21.61 -10.66
CA ASP A 278 40.45 -22.86 -10.45
C ASP A 278 40.51 -23.73 -11.72
N GLU A 279 39.43 -23.76 -12.52
CA GLU A 279 39.42 -24.53 -13.79
C GLU A 279 40.44 -24.01 -14.81
N ARG A 280 40.65 -22.69 -14.90
CA ARG A 280 41.66 -22.11 -15.80
C ARG A 280 43.09 -22.39 -15.36
N ALA A 281 43.34 -22.49 -14.05
CA ALA A 281 44.67 -22.80 -13.54
C ALA A 281 45.10 -24.23 -13.91
N VAL A 282 44.17 -25.20 -13.89
CA VAL A 282 44.45 -26.60 -14.26
C VAL A 282 44.68 -26.75 -15.77
N GLU A 283 43.97 -25.99 -16.61
CA GLU A 283 44.15 -26.06 -18.07
C GLU A 283 45.48 -25.43 -18.52
N SER A 284 45.96 -24.39 -17.82
CA SER A 284 47.26 -23.74 -18.05
C SER A 284 48.46 -24.64 -17.75
N GLU A 285 48.35 -25.59 -16.82
CA GLU A 285 49.48 -26.43 -16.38
C GLU A 285 49.71 -27.63 -17.32
N LEU A 286 48.72 -28.01 -18.13
CA LEU A 286 48.81 -29.14 -19.07
C LEU A 286 49.37 -28.77 -20.45
N THR A 287 49.55 -27.48 -20.76
CA THR A 287 50.04 -27.02 -22.07
C THR A 287 51.49 -26.51 -22.09
N GLU A 288 52.17 -26.39 -20.94
CA GLU A 288 53.59 -25.97 -20.90
C GLU A 288 54.61 -27.11 -21.17
N GLY A 289 54.12 -28.32 -21.47
CA GLY A 289 54.93 -29.53 -21.64
C GLY A 289 55.09 -30.04 -23.06
N GLY A 290 55.24 -29.19 -24.09
CA GLY A 290 55.76 -29.65 -25.38
C GLY A 290 55.29 -28.89 -26.62
N ASN A 291 56.11 -27.95 -27.09
CA ASN A 291 56.53 -27.94 -28.50
C ASN A 291 57.80 -27.09 -28.64
N SER A 292 58.92 -27.76 -28.42
CA SER A 292 60.20 -27.37 -29.00
C SER A 292 60.13 -27.78 -30.47
N ASP A 293 60.44 -26.81 -31.33
CA ASP A 293 60.87 -26.98 -32.72
C ASP A 293 59.80 -27.21 -33.81
N GLU A 294 59.86 -26.25 -34.74
CA GLU A 294 59.53 -26.32 -36.18
C GLU A 294 58.08 -25.99 -36.62
N ASP A 295 58.03 -25.32 -37.78
CA ASP A 295 56.88 -24.96 -38.64
C ASP A 295 56.60 -23.44 -38.69
N GLU A 296 57.40 -22.69 -39.45
CA GLU A 296 57.28 -22.50 -40.91
C GLU A 296 56.08 -21.61 -41.25
N TRP A 297 56.41 -20.35 -41.55
CA TRP A 297 55.49 -19.34 -42.04
C TRP A 297 54.87 -19.80 -43.37
N ILE A 298 53.65 -20.29 -43.35
CA ILE A 298 52.82 -20.39 -44.55
C ILE A 298 52.08 -19.06 -44.70
N ASP A 299 52.55 -18.25 -45.65
CA ASP A 299 51.82 -17.12 -46.22
C ASP A 299 50.54 -17.64 -46.89
N VAL A 300 49.44 -17.66 -46.14
CA VAL A 300 48.10 -17.92 -46.69
C VAL A 300 47.59 -16.61 -47.28
N GLU A 301 47.55 -16.58 -48.61
CA GLU A 301 46.98 -15.51 -49.42
C GLU A 301 45.58 -15.08 -48.94
N ASP A 302 45.40 -13.77 -48.84
CA ASP A 302 44.13 -13.10 -48.55
C ASP A 302 43.01 -13.60 -49.49
N PRO A 303 41.89 -14.12 -48.95
CA PRO A 303 40.73 -14.38 -49.78
C PRO A 303 40.12 -13.05 -50.26
N PRO A 304 39.70 -12.97 -51.54
CA PRO A 304 39.16 -11.75 -52.10
C PRO A 304 37.86 -11.36 -51.38
N LEU A 305 37.73 -10.08 -51.10
CA LEU A 305 36.56 -9.41 -50.51
C LEU A 305 35.27 -9.79 -51.26
N GLY A 306 34.65 -10.87 -50.80
CA GLY A 306 33.37 -11.37 -51.28
C GLY A 306 32.24 -10.50 -50.75
N ILE A 307 31.75 -9.65 -51.65
CA ILE A 307 30.51 -8.89 -51.64
C ILE A 307 29.43 -9.54 -50.75
N TRP A 308 29.21 -8.96 -49.55
CA TRP A 308 28.07 -9.30 -48.70
C TRP A 308 26.82 -8.75 -49.38
N SER A 309 26.15 -9.59 -50.15
CA SER A 309 24.86 -9.28 -50.76
C SER A 309 23.82 -9.11 -49.66
N LEU A 310 23.40 -7.86 -49.42
CA LEU A 310 22.22 -7.50 -48.65
C LEU A 310 21.03 -8.36 -49.10
N ARG A 311 20.60 -9.29 -48.26
CA ARG A 311 19.26 -9.88 -48.41
C ARG A 311 18.23 -8.90 -47.85
N PRO A 312 17.22 -8.47 -48.65
CA PRO A 312 16.15 -7.64 -48.13
C PRO A 312 15.31 -8.44 -47.12
N PHE A 313 15.11 -7.82 -45.97
CA PHE A 313 14.25 -8.25 -44.88
C PHE A 313 12.80 -8.32 -45.40
N VAL A 314 12.24 -9.54 -45.50
CA VAL A 314 10.84 -9.73 -45.88
C VAL A 314 9.98 -9.50 -44.65
N ASP A 315 9.18 -8.45 -44.72
CA ASP A 315 8.25 -8.02 -43.68
C ASP A 315 7.04 -8.98 -43.66
N VAL A 316 7.01 -9.91 -42.70
CA VAL A 316 5.88 -10.83 -42.49
C VAL A 316 4.92 -10.19 -41.49
N ARG A 317 3.98 -9.40 -42.01
CA ARG A 317 2.72 -9.10 -41.33
C ARG A 317 1.68 -10.15 -41.73
N ALA A 318 1.23 -10.94 -40.77
CA ALA A 318 0.01 -11.75 -40.87
C ALA A 318 -0.77 -11.56 -39.55
N THR A 319 -1.87 -10.80 -39.61
CA THR A 319 -3.30 -11.24 -39.69
C THR A 319 -3.90 -11.53 -38.33
#